data_AF-A0A7J3MU59-F1
#
_entry.id   AF-A0A7J3MU59-F1
#
_cell.length_a   1.000
_cell.length_b   1.000
_cell.length_c   1.000
_cell.angle_alpha   90.00
_cell.angle_beta   90.00
_cell.angle_gamma   90.00
#
_symmetry.space_group_name_H-M   'P 1'
#
loop_
_entity.id
_entity.type
_entity.pdbx_description
1 polymer ?
#
loop_
_entity_poly.entity_id
_entity_poly.type
_entity_poly.pdbx_seq_one_letter_code
_entity_poly.pdbx_strand_id
1 'polypeptide(L)'
;MSAKKPGKKEVAKAKGPEKKIGSIVPPPISELEAFVRTQPYITPYVLSEKYGLRLSIAKDLLNTLSKKGIINLITGTNRIRIYSPVSPKIAAPAKHGSQPAKKTEEEPVQVEAIVTKEPKKQKSKGKKKK
;
A
#
# COMPACT_ATOMS: atom_id res chain seq x y z
N MET A 1 -56.35 -50.29 18.49
CA MET A 1 -55.40 -49.42 19.21
C MET A 1 -54.14 -49.25 18.37
N SER A 2 -54.06 -48.20 17.55
CA SER A 2 -52.82 -47.84 16.82
C SER A 2 -52.71 -46.33 16.79
N ALA A 3 -52.01 -45.77 17.78
CA ALA A 3 -51.82 -44.34 17.93
C ALA A 3 -50.68 -43.85 17.02
N LYS A 4 -51.06 -42.89 16.19
CA LYS A 4 -50.25 -42.12 15.24
C LYS A 4 -49.23 -41.25 15.98
N LYS A 5 -47.99 -41.19 15.46
CA LYS A 5 -46.86 -40.33 15.89
C LYS A 5 -47.29 -38.88 16.16
N PRO A 6 -46.49 -38.15 16.96
CA PRO A 6 -45.75 -37.06 16.33
C PRO A 6 -44.27 -37.02 16.74
N GLY A 7 -43.40 -36.99 15.73
CA GLY A 7 -41.98 -36.69 15.92
C GLY A 7 -41.78 -35.22 16.24
N LYS A 8 -41.23 -34.94 17.42
CA LYS A 8 -40.65 -33.64 17.78
C LYS A 8 -39.40 -33.42 16.91
N LYS A 9 -39.54 -32.67 15.82
CA LYS A 9 -38.40 -31.99 15.18
C LYS A 9 -38.08 -30.77 16.05
N GLU A 10 -37.10 -30.93 16.93
CA GLU A 10 -36.50 -29.79 17.62
C GLU A 10 -35.74 -28.96 16.58
N VAL A 11 -36.31 -27.79 16.30
CA VAL A 11 -35.74 -26.79 15.42
C VAL A 11 -34.56 -26.20 16.17
N ALA A 12 -33.35 -26.71 15.89
CA ALA A 12 -32.11 -26.10 16.33
C ALA A 12 -32.08 -24.66 15.79
N LYS A 13 -32.39 -23.69 16.66
CA LYS A 13 -32.20 -22.27 16.41
C LYS A 13 -30.71 -22.04 16.17
N ALA A 14 -30.30 -22.07 14.91
CA ALA A 14 -29.04 -21.50 14.48
C ALA A 14 -29.04 -20.03 14.94
N LYS A 15 -28.23 -19.73 15.97
CA LYS A 15 -27.96 -18.36 16.39
C LYS A 15 -27.41 -17.64 15.15
N GLY A 16 -28.23 -16.79 14.55
CA GLY A 16 -27.80 -15.95 13.44
C GLY A 16 -26.57 -15.15 13.85
N PRO A 17 -25.64 -14.86 12.92
CA PRO A 17 -24.43 -14.12 13.25
C PRO A 17 -24.81 -12.83 13.95
N GLU A 18 -24.33 -12.66 15.18
CA GLU A 18 -24.51 -11.42 15.94
C GLU A 18 -24.02 -10.26 15.07
N LYS A 19 -24.92 -9.31 14.81
CA LYS A 19 -24.61 -8.13 14.01
C LYS A 19 -23.66 -7.24 14.82
N LYS A 20 -22.37 -7.50 14.72
CA LYS A 20 -21.33 -6.63 15.29
C LYS A 20 -21.39 -5.29 14.55
N ILE A 21 -21.82 -4.24 15.25
CA ILE A 21 -21.77 -2.88 14.72
C ILE A 21 -20.29 -2.52 14.64
N GLY A 22 -19.80 -2.29 13.42
CA GLY A 22 -18.41 -1.90 13.21
C GLY A 22 -18.13 -0.53 13.86
N SER A 23 -17.23 -0.49 14.82
CA SER A 23 -16.75 0.74 15.46
C SER A 23 -16.00 1.63 14.44
N ILE A 24 -16.06 2.94 14.67
CA ILE A 24 -15.35 3.94 13.86
C ILE A 24 -13.99 4.29 14.45
N VAL A 25 -13.74 3.98 15.72
CA VAL A 25 -12.49 4.34 16.39
C VAL A 25 -11.37 3.40 15.96
N PRO A 26 -10.37 3.87 15.20
CA PRO A 26 -9.25 3.02 14.80
C PRO A 26 -8.33 2.73 16.00
N PRO A 27 -7.76 1.52 16.10
CA PRO A 27 -6.76 1.19 17.11
C PRO A 27 -5.44 1.95 16.85
N PRO A 28 -4.56 2.03 17.86
CA PRO A 28 -3.26 2.66 17.69
C PRO A 28 -2.41 1.93 16.64
N ILE A 29 -1.61 2.69 15.90
CA ILE A 29 -0.80 2.18 14.78
C ILE A 29 0.20 1.10 15.26
N SER A 30 0.77 1.27 16.45
CA SER A 30 1.72 0.32 17.03
C SER A 30 1.15 -1.09 17.21
N GLU A 31 -0.11 -1.21 17.63
CA GLU A 31 -0.78 -2.51 17.76
C GLU A 31 -1.05 -3.15 16.40
N LEU A 32 -1.42 -2.34 15.40
CA LEU A 32 -1.62 -2.81 14.03
C LEU A 32 -0.33 -3.37 13.45
N GLU A 33 0.80 -2.70 13.67
CA GLU A 33 2.11 -3.16 13.21
C GLU A 33 2.50 -4.51 13.82
N ALA A 34 2.30 -4.66 15.13
CA ALA A 34 2.55 -5.92 15.84
C ALA A 34 1.67 -7.06 15.31
N PHE A 35 0.38 -6.79 15.12
CA PHE A 35 -0.57 -7.76 14.60
C PHE A 35 -0.24 -8.18 13.17
N VAL A 36 0.03 -7.22 12.30
CA VAL A 36 0.40 -7.43 10.89
C VAL A 36 1.62 -8.32 10.76
N ARG A 37 2.65 -8.13 11.58
CA ARG A 37 3.88 -8.96 11.54
C ARG A 37 3.64 -10.41 11.96
N THR A 38 2.59 -10.68 12.72
CA THR A 38 2.25 -12.03 13.19
C THR A 38 1.52 -12.84 12.12
N GLN A 39 0.82 -12.18 11.19
CA GLN A 39 -0.01 -12.84 10.19
C GLN A 39 0.77 -13.13 8.90
N PRO A 40 0.59 -14.29 8.25
CA PRO A 40 1.23 -14.58 6.96
C PRO A 40 0.66 -13.74 5.81
N TYR A 41 -0.61 -13.35 5.91
CA TYR A 41 -1.29 -12.47 4.96
C TYR A 41 -2.31 -11.61 5.70
N ILE A 42 -2.61 -10.43 5.16
CA ILE A 42 -3.56 -9.50 5.75
C ILE A 42 -4.56 -9.04 4.69
N THR A 43 -5.83 -8.99 5.08
CA THR A 43 -6.92 -8.42 4.27
C THR A 43 -7.69 -7.39 5.11
N PRO A 44 -8.45 -6.48 4.47
CA PRO A 44 -9.31 -5.54 5.20
C PRO A 44 -10.32 -6.25 6.12
N TYR A 45 -10.77 -7.45 5.75
CA TYR A 45 -11.71 -8.23 6.55
C TYR A 45 -11.08 -8.72 7.86
N VAL A 46 -9.83 -9.18 7.83
CA VAL A 46 -9.13 -9.66 9.04
C VAL A 46 -8.99 -8.54 10.08
N LEU A 47 -8.65 -7.32 9.65
CA LEU A 47 -8.60 -6.17 10.57
C LEU A 47 -9.99 -5.79 11.09
N SER A 48 -10.99 -5.82 10.22
CA SER A 48 -12.38 -5.54 10.59
C SER A 48 -12.88 -6.52 11.66
N GLU A 49 -12.59 -7.81 11.52
CA GLU A 49 -13.02 -8.83 12.47
C GLU A 49 -12.27 -8.72 13.81
N LYS A 50 -10.96 -8.48 13.76
CA LYS A 50 -10.11 -8.41 14.97
C LYS A 50 -10.40 -7.18 15.82
N TYR A 51 -10.54 -6.02 15.20
CA TYR A 51 -10.72 -4.74 15.89
C TYR A 51 -12.16 -4.25 15.89
N GLY A 52 -13.07 -5.01 15.28
CA GLY A 52 -14.48 -4.63 15.15
C GLY A 52 -14.68 -3.39 14.28
N LEU A 53 -13.81 -3.11 13.30
CA LEU A 53 -13.84 -1.87 12.52
C LEU A 53 -14.73 -1.97 11.29
N ARG A 54 -15.20 -0.83 10.78
CA ARG A 54 -15.75 -0.74 9.41
C ARG A 54 -14.69 -1.08 8.36
N LEU A 55 -15.11 -1.79 7.30
CA LEU A 55 -14.25 -2.17 6.18
C LEU A 55 -13.55 -0.99 5.49
N SER A 56 -14.18 0.19 5.43
CA SER A 56 -13.54 1.39 4.85
C SER A 56 -12.31 1.80 5.65
N ILE A 57 -12.44 1.85 6.98
CA ILE A 57 -11.34 2.22 7.88
C ILE A 57 -10.22 1.20 7.77
N ALA A 58 -10.56 -0.10 7.75
CA ALA A 58 -9.56 -1.15 7.54
C ALA A 58 -8.80 -1.01 6.22
N LYS A 59 -9.47 -0.62 5.12
CA LYS A 59 -8.81 -0.33 3.83
C LYS A 59 -7.84 0.86 3.95
N ASP A 60 -8.26 1.92 4.63
CA ASP A 60 -7.46 3.14 4.78
C ASP A 60 -6.23 2.91 5.68
N LEU A 61 -6.39 2.12 6.74
CA LEU A 61 -5.29 1.71 7.63
C LEU A 61 -4.25 0.88 6.88
N LEU A 62 -4.66 -0.13 6.12
CA LEU A 62 -3.73 -0.94 5.32
C LEU A 62 -3.03 -0.12 4.24
N ASN A 63 -3.75 0.79 3.59
CA ASN A 63 -3.14 1.73 2.64
C ASN A 63 -2.07 2.59 3.31
N THR A 64 -2.33 3.08 4.52
CA THR A 64 -1.37 3.89 5.28
C THR A 64 -0.15 3.08 5.69
N LEU A 65 -0.32 1.85 6.15
CA LEU A 65 0.78 0.94 6.49
C LEU A 65 1.61 0.54 5.26
N SER A 66 0.96 0.37 4.11
CA SER A 66 1.64 0.07 2.86
C SER A 66 2.49 1.25 2.39
N LYS A 67 1.97 2.48 2.49
CA LYS A 67 2.75 3.72 2.21
C LYS A 67 3.98 3.85 3.10
N LYS A 68 3.91 3.37 4.35
CA LYS A 68 5.04 3.34 5.28
C LYS A 68 6.05 2.21 4.99
N GLY A 69 5.76 1.29 4.06
CA GLY A 69 6.63 0.17 3.71
C GLY A 69 6.60 -0.99 4.72
N ILE A 70 5.59 -1.04 5.60
CA ILE A 70 5.46 -2.11 6.61
C ILE A 70 4.83 -3.37 6.00
N ILE A 71 3.95 -3.17 5.01
CA ILE A 71 3.28 -4.23 4.26
C ILE A 71 3.39 -4.00 2.76
N ASN A 72 3.52 -5.10 2.03
CA ASN A 72 3.46 -5.11 0.57
C ASN A 72 2.05 -5.48 0.12
N LEU A 73 1.48 -4.71 -0.79
CA LEU A 73 0.32 -5.15 -1.54
C LEU A 73 0.78 -6.29 -2.47
N ILE A 74 0.07 -7.41 -2.50
CA ILE A 74 0.32 -8.50 -3.46
C ILE A 74 -0.64 -8.37 -4.65
N THR A 75 -1.93 -8.19 -4.34
CA THR A 75 -3.00 -8.05 -5.32
C THR A 75 -4.04 -7.06 -4.81
N GLY A 76 -4.57 -6.22 -5.71
CA GLY A 76 -5.45 -5.14 -5.33
C GLY A 76 -6.41 -4.70 -6.42
N THR A 77 -7.68 -5.04 -6.23
CA THR A 77 -8.84 -4.38 -6.84
C THR A 77 -9.61 -3.65 -5.72
N ASN A 78 -10.59 -2.80 -6.04
CA ASN A 78 -11.40 -2.15 -5.00
C ASN A 78 -12.14 -3.15 -4.08
N ARG A 79 -12.51 -4.32 -4.62
CA ARG A 79 -13.26 -5.36 -3.92
C ARG A 79 -12.37 -6.31 -3.11
N ILE A 80 -11.20 -6.68 -3.64
CA ILE A 80 -10.29 -7.65 -3.03
C ILE A 80 -8.91 -7.00 -2.95
N ARG A 81 -8.39 -6.87 -1.72
CA ARG A 81 -7.02 -6.41 -1.47
C ARG A 81 -6.36 -7.37 -0.50
N ILE A 82 -5.20 -7.88 -0.89
CA ILE A 82 -4.41 -8.81 -0.10
C ILE A 82 -3.01 -8.22 0.05
N TYR A 83 -2.57 -8.15 1.29
CA TYR A 83 -1.27 -7.63 1.69
C TYR A 83 -0.46 -8.76 2.35
N SER A 84 0.86 -8.66 2.25
CA SER A 84 1.81 -9.50 2.97
C SER A 84 2.71 -8.63 3.83
N PRO A 85 3.04 -9.04 5.07
CA PRO A 85 4.00 -8.30 5.87
C PRO A 85 5.38 -8.35 5.22
N VAL A 86 6.10 -7.23 5.27
CA VAL A 86 7.51 -7.19 4.85
C VAL A 86 8.33 -7.89 5.93
N SER A 87 8.43 -9.22 5.84
CA SER A 87 9.39 -9.94 6.65
C SER A 87 10.80 -9.66 6.10
N PRO A 88 11.77 -9.31 6.94
CA PRO A 88 13.13 -8.97 6.51
C PRO A 88 13.89 -10.17 5.90
N LYS A 89 13.28 -11.35 5.77
CA LYS A 89 13.94 -12.56 5.27
C LYS A 89 14.16 -12.58 3.75
N ILE A 90 13.54 -11.68 2.97
CA ILE A 90 13.68 -11.69 1.51
C ILE A 90 13.83 -10.24 1.02
N ALA A 91 15.04 -9.70 1.13
CA ALA A 91 15.43 -8.48 0.44
C ALA A 91 15.88 -8.82 -0.98
N ALA A 92 14.94 -8.87 -1.93
CA ALA A 92 15.22 -8.77 -3.36
C ALA A 92 14.01 -8.13 -4.08
N PRO A 93 14.22 -7.10 -4.92
CA PRO A 93 13.16 -6.19 -5.36
C PRO A 93 12.36 -6.77 -6.53
N ALA A 94 11.18 -7.34 -6.25
CA ALA A 94 10.19 -7.66 -7.27
C ALA A 94 9.26 -6.45 -7.50
N LYS A 95 9.45 -5.83 -8.65
CA LYS A 95 8.66 -4.76 -9.26
C LYS A 95 7.16 -4.92 -9.02
N HIS A 96 6.51 -3.89 -8.47
CA HIS A 96 5.10 -3.63 -8.76
C HIS A 96 5.04 -2.61 -9.90
N GLY A 97 5.05 -3.12 -11.13
CA GLY A 97 4.78 -2.37 -12.35
C GLY A 97 3.33 -2.55 -12.76
N SER A 98 2.61 -1.45 -12.97
CA SER A 98 2.11 -1.07 -14.31
C SER A 98 1.22 0.17 -14.23
N GLN A 99 1.79 1.31 -14.62
CA GLN A 99 1.20 2.07 -15.71
C GLN A 99 2.11 1.85 -16.94
N PRO A 100 1.61 1.39 -18.09
CA PRO A 100 2.32 1.45 -19.36
C PRO A 100 1.72 2.49 -20.33
N ALA A 101 2.61 2.95 -21.22
CA ALA A 101 2.41 3.64 -22.51
C ALA A 101 2.25 5.17 -22.52
N LYS A 102 3.37 5.86 -22.81
CA LYS A 102 3.69 6.33 -24.18
C LYS A 102 5.21 6.56 -24.32
N LYS A 103 5.85 5.71 -25.13
CA LYS A 103 7.10 6.01 -25.83
C LYS A 103 6.73 6.32 -27.28
N THR A 104 7.19 7.45 -27.80
CA THR A 104 7.50 7.62 -29.21
C THR A 104 8.97 8.02 -29.24
N GLU A 105 9.80 7.10 -29.71
CA GLU A 105 11.18 7.32 -30.13
C GLU A 105 11.14 8.00 -31.50
N GLU A 106 11.83 9.13 -31.66
CA GLU A 106 12.66 9.45 -32.83
C GLU A 106 13.74 10.45 -32.36
N GLU A 107 14.96 9.94 -32.16
CA GLU A 107 16.20 10.72 -32.33
C GLU A 107 16.46 10.86 -33.85
N PRO A 108 17.27 11.81 -34.38
CA PRO A 108 18.50 12.34 -33.77
C PRO A 108 18.88 13.80 -34.17
N VAL A 109 20.11 14.17 -33.78
CA VAL A 109 21.08 15.00 -34.51
C VAL A 109 21.45 16.35 -33.87
N GLN A 110 22.70 16.36 -33.44
CA GLN A 110 23.55 17.48 -33.07
C GLN A 110 23.79 18.40 -34.28
N VAL A 111 23.65 19.71 -34.11
CA VAL A 111 24.21 20.74 -35.00
C VAL A 111 24.55 21.97 -34.14
N GLU A 112 25.84 22.23 -33.92
CA GLU A 112 26.62 23.30 -34.58
C GLU A 112 26.47 24.65 -33.85
N ALA A 113 27.49 25.08 -33.10
CA ALA A 113 28.63 25.86 -33.62
C ALA A 113 28.25 27.29 -34.02
N ILE A 114 28.45 28.23 -33.09
CA ILE A 114 28.71 29.64 -33.37
C ILE A 114 29.86 29.99 -32.37
N VAL A 115 31.15 29.88 -32.73
CA VAL A 115 31.94 30.85 -33.53
C VAL A 115 31.80 32.23 -32.87
N THR A 116 32.77 32.84 -32.19
CA THR A 116 34.08 33.25 -32.70
C THR A 116 34.92 33.90 -31.58
N LYS A 117 36.25 33.71 -31.66
CA LYS A 117 37.33 34.65 -31.31
C LYS A 117 37.63 35.02 -29.84
N GLU A 118 38.71 34.39 -29.35
CA GLU A 118 39.82 35.03 -28.62
C GLU A 118 40.27 36.37 -29.26
N PRO A 119 40.83 37.36 -28.51
CA PRO A 119 42.19 37.19 -27.94
C PRO A 119 42.54 37.89 -26.62
N LYS A 120 43.62 37.34 -26.03
CA LYS A 120 44.55 37.92 -25.05
C LYS A 120 44.88 39.40 -25.26
N LYS A 121 45.01 40.14 -24.14
CA LYS A 121 46.01 41.21 -23.80
C LYS A 121 45.44 42.00 -22.60
N GLN A 122 46.15 42.65 -21.69
CA GLN A 122 47.56 42.80 -21.30
C GLN A 122 47.53 43.63 -20.00
N LYS A 123 48.43 43.34 -19.06
CA LYS A 123 49.06 44.24 -18.07
C LYS A 123 48.35 45.56 -17.69
N SER A 124 48.13 45.75 -16.39
CA SER A 124 48.65 46.95 -15.72
C SER A 124 49.15 46.63 -14.30
N LYS A 125 50.46 46.84 -14.13
CA LYS A 125 51.10 47.12 -12.84
C LYS A 125 50.69 48.54 -12.41
N GLY A 126 50.61 48.80 -11.11
CA GLY A 126 50.69 50.14 -10.53
C GLY A 126 49.55 50.43 -9.56
N LYS A 127 49.71 50.32 -8.22
CA LYS A 127 50.43 51.24 -7.32
C LYS A 127 49.79 52.63 -7.25
N LYS A 128 48.94 52.89 -6.24
CA LYS A 128 49.07 53.99 -5.23
C LYS A 128 47.75 54.31 -4.51
N LYS A 129 47.87 54.33 -3.17
CA LYS A 129 47.38 55.33 -2.19
C LYS A 129 45.94 55.85 -2.30
N LYS A 130 45.19 55.68 -1.21
CA LYS A 130 44.88 56.80 -0.31
C LYS A 130 44.75 56.30 1.12
#